data_AF-A0A8T0GXJ4-F1
#
_entry.id   AF-A0A8T0GXJ4-F1
#
_cell.length_a   1.000
_cell.length_b   1.000
_cell.length_c   1.000
_cell.angle_alpha   90.00
_cell.angle_beta   90.00
_cell.angle_gamma   90.00
#
_symmetry.space_group_name_H-M   'P 1'
#
loop_
_entity.id
_entity.type
_entity.pdbx_description
1 polymer ?
#
loop_
_entity_poly.entity_id
_entity_poly.type
_entity_poly.pdbx_seq_one_letter_code
_entity_poly.pdbx_strand_id
1 'polypeptide(L)'
;MIERVLGPIPAHMIKRADRRLEKDFKNGRELNWPDGAVSRESIRAVRRLPRLRNLIMHHVDHSGGLLIDLLQGLLKFEPSERLTAKEALKHPFFKESNRRL
;
A
#
# COMPACT_ATOMS: atom_id res chain seq x y z
N MET A 1 7.21 7.62 -1.20
CA MET A 1 6.20 7.44 -0.15
C MET A 1 5.24 6.34 -0.56
N ILE A 2 4.50 5.82 0.40
CA ILE A 2 3.60 4.67 0.26
C ILE A 2 2.56 4.82 -0.85
N GLU A 3 2.14 6.06 -1.16
CA GLU A 3 1.20 6.33 -2.25
C GLU A 3 1.68 5.90 -3.63
N ARG A 4 3.01 5.81 -3.80
CA ARG A 4 3.60 5.29 -5.03
C ARG A 4 3.27 3.82 -5.25
N VAL A 5 3.20 3.04 -4.19
CA VAL A 5 2.95 1.59 -4.25
C VAL A 5 1.46 1.29 -4.19
N LEU A 6 0.73 1.94 -3.27
CA LEU A 6 -0.66 1.61 -2.90
C LEU A 6 -1.73 2.55 -3.49
N GLY A 7 -1.34 3.69 -4.06
CA GLY A 7 -2.30 4.73 -4.48
C GLY A 7 -2.49 5.81 -3.43
N PRO A 8 -3.27 6.86 -3.72
CA PRO A 8 -3.40 8.03 -2.86
C PRO A 8 -4.01 7.69 -1.49
N ILE A 9 -3.56 8.37 -0.44
CA ILE A 9 -4.19 8.26 0.88
C ILE A 9 -5.58 8.90 0.81
N PRO A 10 -6.63 8.24 1.34
CA PRO A 10 -7.96 8.82 1.36
C PRO A 10 -8.02 10.16 2.12
N ALA A 11 -8.65 11.17 1.52
CA ALA A 11 -8.67 12.53 2.06
C ALA A 11 -9.29 12.63 3.47
N HIS A 12 -10.28 11.79 3.79
CA HIS A 12 -10.89 11.77 5.12
C HIS A 12 -9.93 11.27 6.20
N MET A 13 -8.99 10.39 5.86
CA MET A 13 -7.95 9.95 6.79
C MET A 13 -6.96 11.07 7.08
N ILE A 14 -6.61 11.86 6.05
CA ILE A 14 -5.73 13.02 6.20
C ILE A 14 -6.39 14.07 7.10
N LYS A 15 -7.69 14.36 6.88
CA LYS A 15 -8.45 15.28 7.73
C LYS A 15 -8.57 14.82 9.18
N ARG A 16 -8.59 13.50 9.42
CA ARG A 16 -8.65 12.90 10.76
C ARG A 16 -7.28 12.81 11.44
N ALA A 17 -6.19 13.01 10.70
CA ALA A 17 -4.84 12.88 11.23
C ALA A 17 -4.56 13.94 12.32
N ASP A 18 -3.64 13.61 13.23
CA ASP A 18 -3.19 14.54 14.27
C ASP A 18 -2.61 15.81 13.62
N ARG A 19 -2.91 16.98 14.20
CA ARG A 19 -2.38 18.28 13.76
C ARG A 19 -0.85 18.30 13.68
N ARG A 20 -0.16 17.50 14.48
CA ARG A 20 1.31 17.36 14.43
C ARG A 20 1.83 16.88 13.07
N LEU A 21 0.99 16.21 12.29
CA LEU A 21 1.28 15.70 10.95
C LEU A 21 0.95 16.70 9.85
N GLU A 22 0.45 17.91 10.16
CA GLU A 22 0.07 18.92 9.15
C GLU A 22 1.25 19.26 8.21
N LYS A 23 2.48 19.31 8.71
CA LYS A 23 3.69 19.55 7.90
C LYS A 23 3.95 18.46 6.85
N ASP A 24 3.44 17.25 7.10
CA ASP A 24 3.60 16.09 6.23
C ASP A 24 2.55 16.09 5.10
N PHE A 25 1.58 17.03 5.13
CA PHE A 25 0.54 17.17 4.11
C PHE A 25 0.48 18.60 3.53
N LYS A 26 0.49 18.72 2.20
CA LYS A 26 0.20 19.99 1.53
C LYS A 26 -1.29 20.27 1.59
N ASN A 27 -1.64 21.47 2.07
CA ASN A 27 -3.01 21.96 2.17
C ASN A 27 -3.98 21.00 2.89
N GLY A 28 -3.46 20.12 3.75
CA GLY A 28 -4.25 19.08 4.45
C GLY A 28 -4.95 18.07 3.53
N ARG A 29 -4.44 17.85 2.31
CA ARG A 29 -5.10 16.98 1.30
C ARG A 29 -4.22 15.93 0.65
N GLU A 30 -2.93 16.19 0.54
CA GLU A 30 -1.97 15.31 -0.16
C GLU A 30 -0.65 15.31 0.58
N LEU A 31 0.15 14.26 0.45
CA LEU A 31 1.46 14.23 1.09
C LEU A 31 2.33 15.39 0.62
N ASN A 32 3.08 15.98 1.55
CA ASN A 32 4.10 16.99 1.26
C ASN A 32 5.34 16.34 0.66
N TRP A 33 5.18 15.74 -0.52
CA TRP A 33 6.22 15.08 -1.28
C TRP A 33 6.04 15.43 -2.75
N PRO A 34 7.12 15.67 -3.52
CA PRO A 34 8.52 15.56 -3.13
C PRO A 34 9.09 16.74 -2.34
N ASP A 35 8.35 17.84 -2.18
CA ASP A 35 8.90 19.10 -1.64
C ASP A 35 9.35 19.00 -0.17
N GLY A 36 8.66 18.20 0.65
CA GLY A 36 9.06 17.88 2.03
C GLY A 36 10.01 16.68 2.15
N ALA A 37 10.60 16.19 1.04
CA ALA A 37 11.49 15.03 1.10
C ALA A 37 12.87 15.39 1.68
N VAL A 38 13.43 14.45 2.45
CA VAL A 38 14.72 14.62 3.15
C VAL A 38 15.94 14.77 2.24
N SER A 39 15.90 14.22 1.02
CA SER A 39 17.02 14.27 0.07
C SER A 39 16.58 13.93 -1.36
N ARG A 40 17.39 14.33 -2.34
CA ARG A 40 17.18 13.98 -3.76
C ARG A 40 17.30 12.48 -4.00
N GLU A 41 18.15 11.80 -3.24
CA GLU A 41 18.36 10.35 -3.25
C GLU A 41 17.08 9.63 -2.82
N SER A 42 16.45 10.11 -1.74
CA SER A 42 15.16 9.58 -1.27
C SER A 42 14.06 9.78 -2.31
N ILE A 43 14.00 10.95 -2.95
CA ILE A 43 13.05 11.21 -4.05
C ILE A 43 13.25 10.20 -5.18
N ARG A 44 14.51 10.00 -5.62
CA ARG A 44 14.84 9.04 -6.69
C ARG A 44 14.47 7.60 -6.32
N ALA A 45 14.78 7.18 -5.09
CA ALA A 45 14.43 5.85 -4.60
C ALA A 45 12.92 5.62 -4.64
N VAL A 46 12.13 6.58 -4.14
CA VAL A 46 10.66 6.51 -4.20
C VAL A 46 10.14 6.46 -5.62
N ARG A 47 10.64 7.31 -6.53
CA ARG A 47 10.15 7.36 -7.93
C ARG A 47 10.33 6.03 -8.66
N ARG A 48 11.38 5.28 -8.31
CA ARG A 48 11.70 3.95 -8.86
C ARG A 48 10.80 2.83 -8.32
N LEU A 49 10.06 3.06 -7.24
CA LEU A 49 9.17 2.03 -6.71
C LEU A 49 8.05 1.72 -7.71
N PRO A 50 7.84 0.44 -8.05
CA PRO A 50 6.70 0.00 -8.84
C PRO A 50 5.41 0.03 -8.02
N ARG A 51 4.26 -0.04 -8.72
CA ARG A 51 2.96 -0.31 -8.08
C ARG A 51 2.97 -1.71 -7.47
N LEU A 52 2.14 -1.94 -6.44
CA LEU A 52 2.07 -3.24 -5.75
C LEU A 52 1.93 -4.42 -6.72
N ARG A 53 1.01 -4.32 -7.70
CA ARG A 53 0.82 -5.35 -8.73
C ARG A 53 2.11 -5.67 -9.47
N ASN A 54 2.80 -4.65 -9.98
CA ASN A 54 4.03 -4.83 -10.74
C ASN A 54 5.15 -5.38 -9.85
N LEU A 55 5.25 -4.92 -8.60
CA LEU A 55 6.21 -5.44 -7.63
C LEU A 55 6.09 -6.96 -7.47
N ILE A 56 4.86 -7.47 -7.31
CA ILE A 56 4.63 -8.90 -7.14
C ILE A 56 4.82 -9.67 -8.45
N MET A 57 4.37 -9.12 -9.59
CA MET A 57 4.53 -9.77 -10.90
C MET A 57 6.00 -9.92 -11.32
N HIS A 58 6.94 -9.15 -10.75
CA HIS A 58 8.37 -9.37 -10.97
C HIS A 58 8.92 -10.62 -10.25
N HIS A 59 8.18 -11.17 -9.28
CA HIS A 59 8.67 -12.25 -8.41
C HIS A 59 7.80 -13.52 -8.46
N VAL A 60 6.63 -13.48 -9.09
CA VAL A 60 5.69 -14.60 -9.11
C VAL A 60 5.11 -14.77 -10.52
N ASP A 61 5.06 -16.03 -10.99
CA ASP A 61 4.39 -16.41 -12.24
C ASP A 61 2.87 -16.15 -12.18
N HIS A 62 2.10 -16.61 -13.18
CA HIS A 62 0.65 -16.45 -13.36
C HIS A 62 -0.25 -16.73 -12.13
N SER A 63 0.29 -17.31 -11.05
CA SER A 63 -0.36 -17.48 -9.74
C SER A 63 -0.33 -16.24 -8.82
N GLY A 64 0.36 -15.16 -9.21
CA GLY A 64 0.48 -13.94 -8.40
C GLY A 64 -0.83 -13.19 -8.14
N GLY A 65 -1.88 -13.45 -8.93
CA GLY A 65 -3.17 -12.78 -8.79
C GLY A 65 -3.79 -12.89 -7.39
N LEU A 66 -3.81 -14.10 -6.82
CA LEU A 66 -4.37 -14.33 -5.48
C LEU A 66 -3.52 -13.69 -4.37
N LEU A 67 -2.20 -13.65 -4.55
CA LEU A 67 -1.30 -12.97 -3.61
C LEU A 67 -1.51 -11.45 -3.66
N ILE A 68 -1.63 -10.89 -4.86
CA ILE A 68 -1.90 -9.46 -5.06
C ILE A 68 -3.23 -9.08 -4.41
N ASP A 69 -4.28 -9.88 -4.61
CA ASP A 69 -5.60 -9.66 -4.01
C ASP A 69 -5.53 -9.67 -2.48
N LEU A 70 -4.87 -10.68 -1.89
CA LEU A 70 -4.64 -10.75 -0.44
C LEU A 70 -3.91 -9.52 0.08
N LEU A 71 -2.80 -9.14 -0.56
CA LEU A 71 -1.99 -7.99 -0.14
C LEU A 71 -2.74 -6.67 -0.30
N GLN A 72 -3.56 -6.51 -1.34
CA GLN A 72 -4.42 -5.34 -1.50
C GLN A 72 -5.44 -5.24 -0.38
N GLY A 73 -6.03 -6.36 0.05
CA GLY A 73 -6.93 -6.39 1.20
C GLY A 73 -6.23 -6.08 2.53
N LEU A 74 -5.02 -6.60 2.74
CA LEU A 74 -4.23 -6.38 3.96
C LEU A 74 -3.64 -4.97 4.06
N LEU A 75 -3.31 -4.35 2.92
CA LEU A 75 -2.64 -3.05 2.86
C LEU A 75 -3.59 -1.89 2.59
N LYS A 76 -4.91 -2.08 2.71
CA LYS A 76 -5.87 -0.99 2.62
C LYS A 76 -5.58 0.10 3.66
N PHE A 77 -5.70 1.35 3.22
CA PHE A 77 -5.51 2.51 4.08
C PHE A 77 -6.55 2.54 5.20
N GLU A 78 -7.84 2.49 4.86
CA GLU A 78 -8.92 2.55 5.86
C GLU A 78 -8.92 1.26 6.71
N PRO A 79 -8.71 1.36 8.03
CA PRO A 79 -8.65 0.19 8.89
C PRO A 79 -9.96 -0.62 8.90
N SER A 80 -11.13 0.04 8.78
CA SER A 80 -12.42 -0.66 8.74
C SER A 80 -12.65 -1.45 7.45
N GLU A 81 -11.91 -1.16 6.39
CA GLU A 81 -11.98 -1.94 5.14
C GLU A 81 -10.86 -2.97 5.01
N ARG A 82 -9.84 -2.91 5.89
CA ARG A 82 -8.67 -3.77 5.85
C ARG A 82 -9.05 -5.18 6.30
N LEU A 83 -8.54 -6.18 5.59
CA LEU A 83 -8.71 -7.57 5.99
C LEU A 83 -8.18 -7.79 7.41
N THR A 84 -8.98 -8.41 8.26
CA THR A 84 -8.52 -8.95 9.54
C THR A 84 -7.67 -10.19 9.32
N ALA A 85 -6.85 -10.56 10.31
CA ALA A 85 -6.07 -11.81 10.23
C ALA A 85 -6.96 -13.04 10.03
N LYS A 86 -8.14 -13.07 10.67
CA LYS A 86 -9.10 -14.18 10.57
C LYS A 86 -9.70 -14.31 9.16
N GLU A 87 -9.97 -13.18 8.50
CA GLU A 87 -10.45 -13.18 7.10
C GLU A 87 -9.31 -13.53 6.14
N ALA A 88 -8.12 -13.00 6.37
CA ALA A 88 -6.93 -13.28 5.58
C ALA A 88 -6.60 -14.78 5.58
N LEU A 89 -6.67 -15.47 6.72
CA LEU A 89 -6.47 -16.92 6.81
C LEU A 89 -7.49 -17.74 6.00
N LYS A 90 -8.67 -17.18 5.71
CA LYS A 90 -9.71 -17.82 4.88
C LYS A 90 -9.57 -17.49 3.39
N HIS A 91 -8.61 -16.65 3.01
CA HIS A 91 -8.42 -16.16 1.65
C HIS A 91 -8.06 -17.30 0.69
N PRO A 92 -8.54 -17.29 -0.57
CA PRO A 92 -8.23 -18.33 -1.56
C PRO A 92 -6.73 -18.57 -1.77
N PHE A 93 -5.90 -17.53 -1.61
CA PHE A 93 -4.44 -17.65 -1.64
C PHE A 93 -3.90 -18.78 -0.75
N PHE A 94 -4.42 -18.92 0.48
CA PHE A 94 -4.01 -19.97 1.42
C PHE A 94 -4.71 -21.31 1.19
N LYS A 95 -5.79 -21.35 0.39
CA LYS A 95 -6.50 -22.59 0.04
C LYS A 95 -5.84 -23.31 -1.13
N GLU A 96 -5.35 -22.57 -2.12
CA GLU A 96 -4.68 -23.14 -3.30
C GLU A 96 -3.28 -23.65 -2.97
N SER A 97 -2.60 -23.05 -1.98
CA SER A 97 -1.28 -23.51 -1.50
C SER A 97 -1.34 -24.88 -0.81
N ASN A 98 -2.47 -25.24 -0.21
CA ASN A 98 -2.71 -26.58 0.33
C ASN A 98 -2.95 -27.66 -0.73
N ARG A 99 -3.07 -27.31 -2.02
CA ARG A 99 -3.23 -28.29 -3.12
C ARG A 99 -1.91 -28.68 -3.80
N ARG A 100 -0.79 -28.08 -3.38
CA ARG A 100 0.55 -28.36 -3.92
C ARG A 100 1.42 -29.22 -2.99
N LEU A 101 0.82 -29.85 -1.98
CA LEU A 101 1.42 -30.88 -1.14
C LEU A 101 0.79 -32.23 -1.45
#